data_AF-A0A8T4PQ69-F1
#
_entry.id   AF-A0A8T4PQ69-F1
#
_cell.length_a   1.000
_cell.length_b   1.000
_cell.length_c   1.000
_cell.angle_alpha   90.00
_cell.angle_beta   90.00
_cell.angle_gamma   90.00
#
_symmetry.space_group_name_H-M   'P 1'
#
loop_
_entity.id
_entity.type
_entity.pdbx_description
1 polymer ?
#
loop_
_entity_poly.entity_id
_entity_poly.type
_entity_poly.pdbx_seq_one_letter_code
_entity_poly.pdbx_strand_id
1 'polypeptide(L)'
;MNFRYLRIGILAFILFILIYSVYSATGDPTGETQSGGDSGGGGGGGDAPGDGVCGATETCATEPACGACCVANQGQSCGSCGGVVLCDGSCSISTPADYGLACGSCGGTIQCDGSCSVQGSCSPGQTQCINNRYQTCNSCNQWQNAGTDSDGDGVDAQCGDSLCDNAAGVFDSTKTATETACADSLDNDCDGLVDCADSDCDGSINGTLTNQNGQLVSGADISARRGLTTISSSTTNQQGNYLISLINCGSYNLVASHPSYASQTKSNVYVNPQQTTTANFGEESGSSLVLGTPCEADCTFADDNLIHASCDGRNGCTFYDNVSKAACDNSQPGWVRDYNSTHYVTCASGSPQLKIEIGASVSCESGTLVKVTRIVFYNGKPVKLVVAACG
;
A
#
# COMPACT_ATOMS: atom_id res chain seq x y z
N MET A 1 28.44 -21.52 -34.84
CA MET A 1 28.94 -20.19 -35.28
C MET A 1 27.91 -19.13 -34.90
N ASN A 2 28.38 -17.99 -34.37
CA ASN A 2 27.67 -16.76 -33.96
C ASN A 2 26.96 -16.73 -32.59
N PHE A 3 27.74 -16.45 -31.54
CA PHE A 3 27.28 -15.75 -30.34
C PHE A 3 27.44 -14.23 -30.55
N ARG A 4 26.43 -13.43 -30.18
CA ARG A 4 26.57 -11.97 -30.02
C ARG A 4 26.22 -11.58 -28.59
N TYR A 5 27.23 -11.17 -27.84
CA TYR A 5 27.11 -10.42 -26.58
C TYR A 5 26.77 -8.96 -26.88
N LEU A 6 25.86 -8.37 -26.10
CA LEU A 6 25.72 -6.92 -26.00
C LEU A 6 25.68 -6.54 -24.51
N ARG A 7 26.77 -5.93 -24.03
CA ARG A 7 26.85 -5.15 -22.78
C ARG A 7 26.69 -3.67 -23.14
N ILE A 8 25.93 -2.91 -22.35
CA ILE A 8 26.01 -1.47 -22.01
C ILE A 8 24.87 -1.27 -20.97
N GLY A 9 24.95 -0.56 -19.86
CA GLY A 9 25.97 0.29 -19.25
C GLY A 9 25.33 0.90 -17.99
N ILE A 10 26.08 0.93 -16.89
CA ILE A 10 25.69 1.47 -15.58
C ILE A 10 26.04 2.97 -15.53
N LEU A 11 25.09 3.81 -15.14
CA LEU A 11 25.26 5.16 -14.56
C LEU A 11 24.15 5.28 -13.49
N ALA A 12 24.38 5.34 -12.17
CA ALA A 12 25.20 6.19 -11.32
C ALA A 12 24.73 7.66 -11.22
N PHE A 13 24.17 7.97 -10.03
CA PHE A 13 24.54 9.08 -9.11
C PHE A 13 23.58 10.30 -8.87
N ILE A 14 23.32 10.53 -7.55
CA ILE A 14 23.11 11.79 -6.78
C ILE A 14 21.72 12.45 -6.89
N LEU A 15 20.81 12.41 -5.89
CA LEU A 15 20.79 12.88 -4.48
C LEU A 15 21.01 14.40 -4.28
N PHE A 16 19.94 15.17 -4.09
CA PHE A 16 20.01 16.53 -3.52
C PHE A 16 19.02 16.67 -2.37
N ILE A 17 19.56 17.02 -1.19
CA ILE A 17 18.88 17.42 0.05
C ILE A 17 19.22 18.89 0.31
N LEU A 18 18.22 19.71 0.65
CA LEU A 18 18.29 21.03 1.32
C LEU A 18 16.95 21.15 2.08
N ILE A 19 16.79 21.06 3.41
CA ILE A 19 17.28 21.80 4.60
C ILE A 19 16.92 23.31 4.65
N TYR A 20 15.89 23.57 5.47
CA TYR A 20 15.63 24.66 6.43
C TYR A 20 15.70 26.15 6.04
N SER A 21 14.71 26.90 6.53
CA SER A 21 14.96 28.15 7.25
C SER A 21 13.87 28.44 8.31
N VAL A 22 14.37 28.79 9.49
CA VAL A 22 13.70 29.18 10.73
C VAL A 22 13.44 30.69 10.71
N TYR A 23 12.36 31.17 11.33
CA TYR A 23 12.34 32.52 11.88
C TYR A 23 11.55 32.56 13.20
N SER A 24 12.16 33.15 14.22
CA SER A 24 11.63 33.42 15.55
C SER A 24 11.82 34.91 15.84
N ALA A 25 10.88 35.53 16.57
CA ALA A 25 11.08 36.71 17.44
C ALA A 25 9.74 37.07 18.09
N THR A 26 9.47 36.74 19.36
CA THR A 26 9.83 37.45 20.63
C THR A 26 8.89 38.60 20.99
N GLY A 27 8.34 38.58 22.22
CA GLY A 27 7.79 39.78 22.85
C GLY A 27 6.83 39.57 24.03
N ASP A 28 7.30 38.95 25.12
CA ASP A 28 6.81 39.14 26.51
C ASP A 28 7.22 40.58 26.99
N PRO A 29 6.86 41.17 28.17
CA PRO A 29 6.33 40.50 29.36
C PRO A 29 5.41 41.28 30.34
N THR A 30 5.05 40.56 31.41
CA THR A 30 4.75 40.99 32.80
C THR A 30 3.39 41.63 33.09
N GLY A 31 2.69 41.31 34.18
CA GLY A 31 2.99 40.45 35.33
C GLY A 31 2.11 40.83 36.53
N GLU A 32 1.78 39.82 37.35
CA GLU A 32 1.63 39.87 38.83
C GLU A 32 0.59 40.83 39.47
N THR A 33 -0.15 40.53 40.54
CA THR A 33 -0.66 39.35 41.27
C THR A 33 -1.47 39.91 42.46
N GLN A 34 -2.47 39.15 42.95
CA GLN A 34 -2.96 39.12 44.36
C GLN A 34 -3.70 40.36 44.90
N SER A 35 -4.64 40.32 45.87
CA SER A 35 -5.37 39.28 46.61
C SER A 35 -6.30 40.01 47.62
N GLY A 36 -7.44 39.40 47.97
CA GLY A 36 -8.24 39.69 49.19
C GLY A 36 -9.34 40.73 48.98
N GLY A 37 -10.63 40.40 49.12
CA GLY A 37 -11.35 39.99 50.33
C GLY A 37 -12.24 41.19 50.73
N ASP A 38 -13.46 41.15 51.22
CA ASP A 38 -14.34 40.13 51.79
C ASP A 38 -15.74 40.81 51.95
N SER A 39 -16.80 40.01 51.89
CA SER A 39 -18.09 40.10 52.62
C SER A 39 -18.97 41.37 52.73
N GLY A 40 -20.24 41.19 52.31
CA GLY A 40 -21.48 41.52 53.06
C GLY A 40 -21.93 42.99 53.09
N GLY A 41 -23.20 43.38 53.05
CA GLY A 41 -24.49 42.70 53.16
C GLY A 41 -25.50 43.65 53.83
N GLY A 42 -26.71 43.78 53.27
CA GLY A 42 -27.96 43.96 54.03
C GLY A 42 -28.51 45.37 54.37
N GLY A 43 -29.84 45.49 54.20
CA GLY A 43 -30.78 46.35 54.97
C GLY A 43 -30.96 47.77 54.42
N GLY A 44 -32.14 48.20 53.97
CA GLY A 44 -33.38 48.41 54.74
C GLY A 44 -33.50 49.92 55.01
N GLY A 45 -34.39 50.67 54.35
CA GLY A 45 -35.80 50.85 54.73
C GLY A 45 -35.96 52.04 55.68
N GLY A 46 -36.72 53.07 55.30
CA GLY A 46 -37.12 54.15 56.22
C GLY A 46 -37.44 55.50 55.58
N ASP A 47 -38.74 55.70 55.33
CA ASP A 47 -39.56 56.89 55.58
C ASP A 47 -39.02 58.31 55.32
N ALA A 48 -39.69 58.98 54.39
CA ALA A 48 -39.60 60.40 54.11
C ALA A 48 -40.36 61.26 55.15
N PRO A 49 -39.87 62.48 55.41
CA PRO A 49 -40.76 63.57 55.79
C PRO A 49 -40.59 64.81 54.90
N GLY A 50 -41.74 65.39 54.54
CA GLY A 50 -41.99 66.83 54.63
C GLY A 50 -41.34 67.77 53.61
N ASP A 51 -42.12 68.13 52.59
CA ASP A 51 -41.90 69.29 51.73
C ASP A 51 -41.73 70.58 52.55
N GLY A 52 -40.52 71.15 52.49
CA GLY A 52 -40.20 72.51 52.92
C GLY A 52 -39.43 73.20 51.81
N VAL A 53 -40.10 74.10 51.07
CA VAL A 53 -39.49 74.92 50.02
C VAL A 53 -38.56 75.96 50.66
N CYS A 54 -37.26 75.91 50.37
CA CYS A 54 -36.31 76.97 50.73
C CYS A 54 -36.24 78.03 49.62
N GLY A 55 -36.60 79.27 49.96
CA GLY A 55 -36.37 80.44 49.12
C GLY A 55 -34.90 80.83 49.10
N ALA A 56 -34.45 81.32 47.95
CA ALA A 56 -33.08 81.81 47.76
C ALA A 56 -32.77 82.98 48.72
N THR A 57 -31.49 83.03 49.15
CA THR A 57 -30.78 84.12 49.84
C THR A 57 -30.98 84.28 51.36
N GLU A 58 -30.48 83.35 52.18
CA GLU A 58 -29.91 83.68 53.50
C GLU A 58 -28.74 82.74 53.86
N THR A 59 -27.69 83.29 54.48
CA THR A 59 -26.46 82.61 54.89
C THR A 59 -26.65 81.82 56.19
N CYS A 60 -26.49 80.49 56.13
CA CYS A 60 -26.46 79.58 57.29
C CYS A 60 -25.18 79.81 58.15
N ALA A 61 -25.26 80.59 59.23
CA ALA A 61 -24.30 80.54 60.34
C ALA A 61 -25.05 80.60 61.68
N THR A 62 -24.76 79.60 62.53
CA THR A 62 -25.13 79.43 63.96
C THR A 62 -26.61 79.12 64.28
N GLU A 63 -26.97 77.82 64.29
CA GLU A 63 -27.79 77.10 65.32
C GLU A 63 -27.98 75.62 64.88
N PRO A 64 -28.06 74.63 65.79
CA PRO A 64 -27.85 73.20 65.51
C PRO A 64 -29.13 72.41 65.12
N ALA A 65 -30.13 73.05 64.52
CA ALA A 65 -31.41 72.41 64.18
C ALA A 65 -31.96 72.75 62.78
N CYS A 66 -31.09 73.12 61.84
CA CYS A 66 -31.39 73.03 60.41
C CYS A 66 -30.68 71.81 59.85
N GLY A 67 -31.43 70.87 59.27
CA GLY A 67 -30.86 69.90 58.33
C GLY A 67 -30.06 70.68 57.30
N ALA A 68 -28.80 70.26 57.08
CA ALA A 68 -27.80 70.99 56.31
C ALA A 68 -28.42 71.69 55.09
N CYS A 69 -28.17 73.00 54.96
CA CYS A 69 -28.49 73.81 53.77
C CYS A 69 -28.11 72.98 52.52
N CYS A 70 -29.10 72.37 51.85
CA CYS A 70 -28.86 71.52 50.68
C CYS A 70 -28.49 72.40 49.49
N VAL A 71 -27.57 71.95 48.63
CA VAL A 71 -27.23 72.69 47.40
C VAL A 71 -28.48 72.89 46.53
N ALA A 72 -28.54 74.00 45.79
CA ALA A 72 -29.73 74.42 45.02
C ALA A 72 -30.22 73.40 43.96
N ASN A 73 -29.38 72.43 43.60
CA ASN A 73 -29.68 71.40 42.61
C ASN A 73 -29.92 70.01 43.23
N GLN A 74 -30.19 69.94 44.53
CA GLN A 74 -30.55 68.69 45.22
C GLN A 74 -31.69 67.98 44.45
N GLY A 75 -31.54 66.67 44.26
CA GLY A 75 -32.52 65.85 43.53
C GLY A 75 -32.45 65.92 42.01
N GLN A 76 -31.63 66.81 41.43
CA GLN A 76 -31.32 66.74 40.00
C GLN A 76 -30.41 65.54 39.69
N SER A 77 -30.50 65.01 38.47
CA SER A 77 -29.66 63.90 38.03
C SER A 77 -28.19 64.30 37.98
N CYS A 78 -27.31 63.44 38.48
CA CYS A 78 -25.87 63.61 38.45
C CYS A 78 -25.18 62.32 37.99
N GLY A 79 -24.03 62.49 37.33
CA GLY A 79 -23.28 61.37 36.75
C GLY A 79 -24.00 60.69 35.58
N SER A 80 -23.38 59.63 35.08
CA SER A 80 -23.90 58.78 34.00
C SER A 80 -24.54 57.47 34.51
N CYS A 81 -24.43 57.20 35.80
CA CYS A 81 -24.92 55.98 36.46
C CYS A 81 -26.27 56.16 37.18
N GLY A 82 -27.05 57.18 36.80
CA GLY A 82 -28.41 57.40 37.31
C GLY A 82 -28.48 57.95 38.73
N GLY A 83 -27.44 58.63 39.21
CA GLY A 83 -27.42 59.26 40.54
C GLY A 83 -28.23 60.56 40.61
N VAL A 84 -28.49 61.03 41.83
CA VAL A 84 -29.08 62.33 42.13
C VAL A 84 -28.23 63.12 43.12
N VAL A 85 -28.24 64.44 43.02
CA VAL A 85 -27.43 65.31 43.89
C VAL A 85 -27.96 65.27 45.33
N LEU A 86 -27.10 64.89 46.28
CA LEU A 86 -27.34 64.89 47.72
C LEU A 86 -27.20 66.31 48.30
N CYS A 87 -27.63 66.52 49.54
CA CYS A 87 -27.62 67.84 50.18
C CYS A 87 -26.22 68.47 50.29
N ASP A 88 -25.19 67.64 50.47
CA ASP A 88 -23.79 68.08 50.53
C ASP A 88 -23.18 68.39 49.15
N GLY A 89 -23.96 68.27 48.08
CA GLY A 89 -23.53 68.48 46.70
C GLY A 89 -22.84 67.28 46.07
N SER A 90 -22.67 66.17 46.79
CA SER A 90 -22.16 64.92 46.24
C SER A 90 -23.23 64.19 45.42
N CYS A 91 -22.81 63.26 44.57
CA CYS A 91 -23.73 62.45 43.77
C CYS A 91 -24.06 61.15 44.49
N SER A 92 -25.35 60.81 44.64
CA SER A 92 -25.79 59.61 45.35
C SER A 92 -25.29 58.31 44.71
N ILE A 93 -25.03 58.33 43.39
CA ILE A 93 -24.34 57.28 42.65
C ILE A 93 -23.21 57.96 41.88
N SER A 94 -22.00 57.91 42.42
CA SER A 94 -20.83 58.39 41.70
C SER A 94 -20.62 57.56 40.44
N THR A 95 -20.38 58.22 39.32
CA THR A 95 -19.91 57.55 38.11
C THR A 95 -18.47 57.09 38.34
N PRO A 96 -18.17 55.77 38.25
CA PRO A 96 -16.81 55.28 38.37
C PRO A 96 -15.87 55.99 37.39
N ALA A 97 -14.61 56.24 37.81
CA ALA A 97 -13.66 56.99 37.00
C ALA A 97 -13.31 56.30 35.66
N ASP A 98 -13.55 55.00 35.59
CA ASP A 98 -13.34 54.12 34.44
C ASP A 98 -14.62 53.84 33.64
N TYR A 99 -15.78 54.39 34.06
CA TYR A 99 -17.04 54.26 33.32
C TYR A 99 -16.88 54.81 31.89
N GLY A 100 -17.29 54.00 30.91
CA GLY A 100 -17.17 54.35 29.50
C GLY A 100 -15.77 54.15 28.90
N LEU A 101 -14.76 53.78 29.69
CA LEU A 101 -13.46 53.36 29.17
C LEU A 101 -13.56 51.96 28.52
N ALA A 102 -12.62 51.65 27.64
CA ALA A 102 -12.54 50.35 26.99
C ALA A 102 -12.38 49.23 28.04
N CYS A 103 -13.20 48.18 27.92
CA CYS A 103 -13.17 47.06 28.85
C CYS A 103 -12.05 46.08 28.47
N GLY A 104 -10.82 46.41 28.84
CA GLY A 104 -9.62 45.62 28.53
C GLY A 104 -9.50 45.29 27.04
N SER A 105 -9.08 44.05 26.73
CA SER A 105 -8.97 43.53 25.36
C SER A 105 -10.28 42.93 24.81
N CYS A 106 -11.33 42.90 25.63
CA CYS A 106 -12.59 42.18 25.37
C CYS A 106 -13.59 42.95 24.49
N GLY A 107 -13.33 44.24 24.26
CA GLY A 107 -14.23 45.14 23.56
C GLY A 107 -15.40 45.64 24.44
N GLY A 108 -16.07 46.68 23.99
CA GLY A 108 -17.13 47.35 24.77
C GLY A 108 -16.61 48.34 25.80
N THR A 109 -17.50 48.79 26.69
CA THR A 109 -17.20 49.79 27.71
C THR A 109 -17.54 49.31 29.11
N ILE A 110 -16.78 49.77 30.11
CA ILE A 110 -17.03 49.47 31.52
C ILE A 110 -18.34 50.14 31.95
N GLN A 111 -19.24 49.34 32.52
CA GLN A 111 -20.55 49.75 33.02
C GLN A 111 -20.47 50.21 34.49
N CYS A 112 -21.55 50.78 34.99
CA CYS A 112 -21.63 51.33 36.35
C CYS A 112 -21.40 50.32 37.47
N ASP A 113 -21.59 49.02 37.20
CA ASP A 113 -21.33 47.91 38.11
C ASP A 113 -19.94 47.27 37.94
N GLY A 114 -19.09 47.87 37.10
CA GLY A 114 -17.76 47.35 36.76
C GLY A 114 -17.77 46.22 35.72
N SER A 115 -18.93 45.79 35.23
CA SER A 115 -19.01 44.77 34.18
C SER A 115 -18.72 45.35 32.80
N CYS A 116 -18.27 44.52 31.86
CA CYS A 116 -18.16 44.92 30.46
C CYS A 116 -19.56 44.95 29.83
N SER A 117 -19.84 45.97 29.01
CA SER A 117 -21.07 46.05 28.22
C SER A 117 -21.29 44.86 27.27
N VAL A 118 -20.23 44.10 27.00
CA VAL A 118 -20.24 42.85 26.25
C VAL A 118 -19.98 41.72 27.25
N GLN A 119 -21.03 41.06 27.70
CA GLN A 119 -20.91 39.78 28.41
C GLN A 119 -20.91 38.66 27.39
N GLY A 120 -19.81 37.94 27.29
CA GLY A 120 -19.71 36.79 26.41
C GLY A 120 -20.57 35.61 26.87
N SER A 121 -20.82 34.65 25.98
CA SER A 121 -21.81 33.58 26.15
C SER A 121 -21.29 32.31 26.82
N CYS A 122 -20.01 32.26 27.20
CA CYS A 122 -19.38 31.07 27.79
C CYS A 122 -18.54 31.39 29.02
N SER A 123 -18.19 30.38 29.82
CA SER A 123 -17.27 30.56 30.95
C SER A 123 -15.83 30.31 30.52
N PRO A 124 -14.85 31.14 30.95
CA PRO A 124 -13.44 30.96 30.57
C PRO A 124 -12.92 29.55 30.82
N GLY A 125 -12.17 29.01 29.87
CA GLY A 125 -11.62 27.64 29.94
C GLY A 125 -12.60 26.54 29.55
N GLN A 126 -13.88 26.85 29.29
CA GLN A 126 -14.77 25.88 28.65
C GLN A 126 -14.31 25.57 27.24
N THR A 127 -14.59 24.35 26.79
CA THR A 127 -14.24 23.83 25.48
C THR A 127 -15.48 23.29 24.81
N GLN A 128 -15.59 23.45 23.49
CA GLN A 128 -16.68 22.87 22.72
C GLN A 128 -16.21 22.52 21.31
N CYS A 129 -16.98 21.64 20.66
CA CYS A 129 -16.85 21.32 19.25
C CYS A 129 -18.15 21.72 18.56
N ILE A 130 -18.09 22.77 17.73
CA ILE A 130 -19.24 23.25 16.95
C ILE A 130 -18.81 23.31 15.48
N ASN A 131 -19.62 22.71 14.60
CA ASN A 131 -19.33 22.62 13.17
C ASN A 131 -17.91 22.08 12.92
N ASN A 132 -17.52 21.04 13.66
CA ASN A 132 -16.23 20.38 13.57
C ASN A 132 -15.01 21.24 13.94
N ARG A 133 -15.22 22.45 14.47
CA ARG A 133 -14.14 23.31 14.99
C ARG A 133 -14.07 23.26 16.51
N TYR A 134 -12.87 23.02 17.02
CA TYR A 134 -12.56 23.05 18.43
C TYR A 134 -12.39 24.50 18.88
N GLN A 135 -13.24 24.88 19.82
CA GLN A 135 -13.28 26.21 20.37
C GLN A 135 -13.00 26.20 21.86
N THR A 136 -12.17 27.13 22.30
CA THR A 136 -11.92 27.41 23.72
C THR A 136 -12.52 28.76 24.08
N CYS A 137 -13.18 28.84 25.24
CA CYS A 137 -13.69 30.10 25.76
C CYS A 137 -12.56 30.89 26.42
N ASN A 138 -12.29 32.09 25.90
CA ASN A 138 -11.26 32.96 26.45
C ASN A 138 -11.71 33.65 27.76
N SER A 139 -10.81 34.42 28.37
CA SER A 139 -11.08 35.20 29.59
C SER A 139 -12.11 36.33 29.42
N CYS A 140 -12.51 36.63 28.17
CA CYS A 140 -13.55 37.59 27.83
C CYS A 140 -14.91 36.93 27.62
N ASN A 141 -15.06 35.65 28.00
CA ASN A 141 -16.29 34.88 27.84
C ASN A 141 -16.67 34.65 26.35
N GLN A 142 -15.71 34.72 25.43
CA GLN A 142 -15.93 34.56 23.98
C GLN A 142 -15.28 33.27 23.46
N TRP A 143 -15.97 32.58 22.56
CA TRP A 143 -15.44 31.40 21.87
C TRP A 143 -14.39 31.79 20.83
N GLN A 144 -13.27 31.07 20.82
CA GLN A 144 -12.19 31.23 19.85
C GLN A 144 -11.78 29.87 19.31
N ASN A 145 -11.52 29.78 18.00
CA ASN A 145 -10.96 28.57 17.41
C ASN A 145 -9.55 28.35 17.95
N ALA A 146 -9.32 27.17 18.50
CA ALA A 146 -8.05 26.77 19.09
C ALA A 146 -7.61 25.37 18.63
N GLY A 147 -8.41 24.73 17.76
CA GLY A 147 -8.11 23.42 17.24
C GLY A 147 -7.02 23.41 16.19
N THR A 148 -6.57 22.20 15.88
CA THR A 148 -5.54 21.93 14.89
C THR A 148 -6.15 21.09 13.78
N ASP A 149 -6.16 21.63 12.56
CA ASP A 149 -6.63 20.99 11.34
C ASP A 149 -5.40 20.79 10.46
N SER A 150 -4.79 19.61 10.55
CA SER A 150 -3.44 19.37 9.98
C SER A 150 -3.48 18.99 8.51
N ASP A 151 -4.57 18.38 8.05
CA ASP A 151 -4.82 17.94 6.69
C ASP A 151 -5.73 18.89 5.89
N GLY A 152 -6.42 19.82 6.56
CA GLY A 152 -7.19 20.90 5.95
C GLY A 152 -8.61 20.52 5.57
N ASP A 153 -9.16 19.44 6.12
CA ASP A 153 -10.50 18.93 5.81
C ASP A 153 -11.62 19.73 6.52
N GLY A 154 -11.23 20.56 7.50
CA GLY A 154 -12.12 21.43 8.26
C GLY A 154 -12.62 20.83 9.58
N VAL A 155 -12.09 19.68 10.01
CA VAL A 155 -12.29 19.08 11.33
C VAL A 155 -11.04 19.30 12.17
N ASP A 156 -11.20 19.84 13.38
CA ASP A 156 -10.06 20.03 14.28
C ASP A 156 -9.79 18.73 15.07
N ALA A 157 -8.51 18.38 15.29
CA ALA A 157 -8.10 17.15 15.95
C ALA A 157 -8.71 16.93 17.35
N GLN A 158 -8.88 18.02 18.09
CA GLN A 158 -9.48 18.05 19.42
C GLN A 158 -11.01 17.83 19.40
N CYS A 159 -11.60 17.77 18.21
CA CYS A 159 -12.96 17.32 17.96
C CYS A 159 -13.05 15.87 17.48
N GLY A 160 -11.97 15.09 17.64
CA GLY A 160 -11.94 13.66 17.34
C GLY A 160 -11.35 13.33 15.96
N ASP A 161 -10.69 14.30 15.32
CA ASP A 161 -9.92 14.06 14.11
C ASP A 161 -8.49 13.61 14.46
N SER A 162 -8.30 12.29 14.50
CA SER A 162 -7.01 11.69 14.79
C SER A 162 -6.49 11.01 13.53
N LEU A 163 -5.81 11.78 12.67
CA LEU A 163 -4.89 11.29 11.63
C LEU A 163 -5.56 10.27 10.68
N CYS A 164 -6.76 10.69 10.26
CA CYS A 164 -7.74 10.07 9.38
C CYS A 164 -7.53 10.20 7.86
N ASP A 165 -6.33 10.53 7.41
CA ASP A 165 -6.16 11.40 6.25
C ASP A 165 -6.52 10.70 4.94
N ASN A 166 -7.62 11.17 4.31
CA ASN A 166 -7.77 11.52 2.87
C ASN A 166 -9.24 11.81 2.47
N ALA A 167 -10.24 11.60 3.33
CA ALA A 167 -11.65 11.87 2.98
C ALA A 167 -12.41 12.71 4.00
N ALA A 168 -12.90 13.85 3.52
CA ALA A 168 -13.95 14.61 4.16
C ALA A 168 -15.16 13.70 4.49
N GLY A 169 -15.43 13.49 5.77
CA GLY A 169 -16.60 12.76 6.26
C GLY A 169 -16.37 11.33 6.77
N VAL A 170 -15.12 10.87 6.91
CA VAL A 170 -14.81 9.64 7.67
C VAL A 170 -14.66 10.02 9.14
N PHE A 171 -15.63 9.63 9.97
CA PHE A 171 -15.64 9.96 11.40
C PHE A 171 -15.01 8.80 12.20
N ASP A 172 -14.44 9.07 13.38
CA ASP A 172 -13.91 8.03 14.30
C ASP A 172 -14.90 6.87 14.56
N SER A 173 -16.20 7.17 14.54
CA SER A 173 -17.28 6.15 14.68
C SER A 173 -17.48 5.21 13.47
N THR A 174 -16.88 5.52 12.31
CA THR A 174 -16.92 4.69 11.09
C THR A 174 -15.63 3.91 10.87
N LYS A 175 -14.65 4.02 11.78
CA LYS A 175 -13.40 3.27 11.73
C LYS A 175 -13.67 1.77 11.63
N THR A 176 -13.23 1.16 10.53
CA THR A 176 -13.21 -0.30 10.41
C THR A 176 -11.93 -0.84 11.04
N ALA A 177 -11.94 -2.12 11.42
CA ALA A 177 -10.75 -2.77 11.97
C ALA A 177 -9.75 -3.22 10.88
N THR A 178 -10.14 -3.05 9.61
CA THR A 178 -9.40 -3.42 8.41
C THR A 178 -9.82 -2.49 7.27
N GLU A 179 -8.93 -2.24 6.33
CA GLU A 179 -9.23 -1.54 5.09
C GLU A 179 -10.30 -2.30 4.28
N THR A 180 -11.40 -1.62 3.93
CA THR A 180 -12.55 -2.25 3.23
C THR A 180 -12.79 -1.70 1.83
N ALA A 181 -12.18 -0.56 1.48
CA ALA A 181 -12.32 0.09 0.19
C ALA A 181 -10.95 0.33 -0.45
N CYS A 182 -10.32 -0.76 -0.87
CA CYS A 182 -8.93 -0.81 -1.37
C CYS A 182 -8.62 -0.12 -2.73
N ALA A 183 -9.45 0.81 -3.20
CA ALA A 183 -9.22 1.52 -4.46
C ALA A 183 -9.82 2.94 -4.47
N ASP A 184 -10.09 3.52 -3.30
CA ASP A 184 -10.64 4.87 -3.16
C ASP A 184 -9.63 5.90 -2.67
N SER A 185 -8.38 5.46 -2.43
CA SER A 185 -7.27 6.28 -1.93
C SER A 185 -7.48 6.82 -0.53
N LEU A 186 -8.33 6.16 0.26
CA LEU A 186 -8.57 6.48 1.66
C LEU A 186 -7.91 5.42 2.56
N ASP A 187 -7.56 5.86 3.77
CA ASP A 187 -7.13 5.00 4.87
C ASP A 187 -8.35 4.79 5.78
N ASN A 188 -9.14 3.75 5.53
CA ASN A 188 -10.42 3.53 6.19
C ASN A 188 -10.26 2.89 7.59
N ASP A 189 -9.08 2.39 7.95
CA ASP A 189 -8.76 1.84 9.26
C ASP A 189 -7.68 2.61 10.06
N CYS A 190 -7.16 3.68 9.48
CA CYS A 190 -6.27 4.66 10.10
C CYS A 190 -4.96 4.05 10.61
N ASP A 191 -4.37 3.13 9.85
CA ASP A 191 -3.09 2.51 10.18
C ASP A 191 -1.88 3.20 9.50
N GLY A 192 -2.16 4.16 8.60
CA GLY A 192 -1.19 4.95 7.85
C GLY A 192 -0.87 4.39 6.46
N LEU A 193 -1.57 3.37 6.00
CA LEU A 193 -1.47 2.80 4.66
C LEU A 193 -2.81 2.98 3.91
N VAL A 194 -2.75 3.00 2.58
CA VAL A 194 -3.94 3.21 1.73
C VAL A 194 -3.98 2.21 0.60
N ASP A 195 -5.17 1.79 0.21
CA ASP A 195 -5.40 0.93 -0.96
C ASP A 195 -4.43 -0.28 -1.02
N CYS A 196 -3.82 -0.53 -2.19
CA CYS A 196 -2.80 -1.54 -2.40
C CYS A 196 -1.47 -1.28 -1.69
N ALA A 197 -1.28 -0.20 -0.93
CA ALA A 197 -0.14 -0.14 -0.02
C ALA A 197 -0.42 -0.87 1.30
N ASP A 198 -1.70 -1.07 1.62
CA ASP A 198 -2.18 -1.73 2.81
C ASP A 198 -2.16 -3.26 2.68
N SER A 199 -1.77 -3.94 3.76
CA SER A 199 -1.82 -5.40 3.86
C SER A 199 -3.23 -5.96 4.02
N ASP A 200 -4.18 -5.18 4.56
CA ASP A 200 -5.59 -5.58 4.66
C ASP A 200 -6.27 -5.63 3.29
N CYS A 201 -5.66 -4.97 2.30
CA CYS A 201 -6.01 -5.06 0.90
C CYS A 201 -5.35 -6.22 0.14
N ASP A 202 -4.53 -7.03 0.80
CA ASP A 202 -3.85 -8.13 0.15
C ASP A 202 -4.84 -9.10 -0.51
N GLY A 203 -4.50 -9.49 -1.74
CA GLY A 203 -5.22 -10.50 -2.49
C GLY A 203 -4.58 -11.88 -2.36
N SER A 204 -4.97 -12.75 -3.27
CA SER A 204 -4.39 -14.09 -3.38
C SER A 204 -4.31 -14.54 -4.83
N ILE A 205 -3.41 -15.48 -5.10
CA ILE A 205 -3.29 -16.15 -6.39
C ILE A 205 -3.45 -17.64 -6.16
N ASN A 206 -4.37 -18.26 -6.88
CA ASN A 206 -4.52 -19.71 -6.88
C ASN A 206 -4.41 -20.28 -8.29
N GLY A 207 -4.21 -21.59 -8.37
CA GLY A 207 -4.29 -22.27 -9.65
C GLY A 207 -3.80 -23.71 -9.55
N THR A 208 -3.74 -24.32 -10.72
CA THR A 208 -3.20 -25.67 -10.92
C THR A 208 -1.98 -25.63 -11.83
N LEU A 209 -1.12 -26.64 -11.71
CA LEU A 209 0.08 -26.80 -12.53
C LEU A 209 0.08 -28.18 -13.19
N THR A 210 0.12 -28.19 -14.53
CA THR A 210 0.32 -29.41 -15.33
C THR A 210 1.59 -29.36 -16.16
N ASN A 211 2.10 -30.54 -16.51
CA ASN A 211 3.14 -30.69 -17.51
C ASN A 211 2.55 -30.75 -18.92
N GLN A 212 3.40 -30.82 -19.94
CA GLN A 212 3.00 -30.89 -21.36
C GLN A 212 2.13 -32.10 -21.73
N ASN A 213 2.07 -33.13 -20.87
CA ASN A 213 1.24 -34.32 -21.06
C ASN A 213 -0.10 -34.22 -20.29
N GLY A 214 -0.42 -33.04 -19.74
CA GLY A 214 -1.62 -32.83 -18.92
C GLY A 214 -1.54 -33.45 -17.51
N GLN A 215 -0.39 -33.98 -17.10
CA GLN A 215 -0.23 -34.58 -15.77
C GLN A 215 0.02 -33.49 -14.73
N LEU A 216 -0.60 -33.63 -13.56
CA LEU A 216 -0.45 -32.71 -12.44
C LEU A 216 0.99 -32.79 -11.89
N VAL A 217 1.59 -31.63 -11.62
CA VAL A 217 2.96 -31.54 -11.09
C VAL A 217 2.92 -31.11 -9.62
N SER A 218 3.37 -31.99 -8.74
CA SER A 218 3.50 -31.74 -7.30
C SER A 218 4.92 -31.27 -6.93
N GLY A 219 5.05 -30.46 -5.88
CA GLY A 219 6.33 -30.02 -5.35
C GLY A 219 7.04 -28.98 -6.21
N ALA A 220 6.36 -28.35 -7.17
CA ALA A 220 6.91 -27.24 -7.93
C ALA A 220 6.82 -25.94 -7.12
N ASP A 221 7.86 -25.13 -7.16
CA ASP A 221 7.86 -23.75 -6.63
C ASP A 221 7.12 -22.83 -7.61
N ILE A 222 6.14 -22.10 -7.10
CA ILE A 222 5.43 -21.04 -7.80
C ILE A 222 5.82 -19.73 -7.14
N SER A 223 6.66 -18.95 -7.83
CA SER A 223 7.17 -17.66 -7.37
C SER A 223 6.43 -16.51 -8.03
N ALA A 224 5.81 -15.63 -7.26
CA ALA A 224 5.29 -14.35 -7.73
C ALA A 224 6.39 -13.27 -7.66
N ARG A 225 6.73 -12.68 -8.82
CA ARG A 225 7.87 -11.76 -8.94
C ARG A 225 7.46 -10.38 -9.44
N ARG A 226 8.12 -9.35 -8.91
CA ARG A 226 8.18 -8.00 -9.50
C ARG A 226 9.61 -7.77 -10.00
N GLY A 227 9.77 -7.71 -11.32
CA GLY A 227 11.10 -7.71 -11.94
C GLY A 227 11.87 -9.00 -11.61
N LEU A 228 13.03 -8.87 -10.96
CA LEU A 228 13.87 -10.00 -10.55
C LEU A 228 13.63 -10.46 -9.10
N THR A 229 12.83 -9.73 -8.33
CA THR A 229 12.60 -10.00 -6.90
C THR A 229 11.38 -10.89 -6.74
N THR A 230 11.55 -12.01 -6.02
CA THR A 230 10.41 -12.81 -5.53
C THR A 230 9.77 -12.09 -4.36
N ILE A 231 8.49 -11.77 -4.49
CA ILE A 231 7.69 -11.10 -3.46
C ILE A 231 7.03 -12.13 -2.55
N SER A 232 6.49 -13.19 -3.15
CA SER A 232 5.91 -14.31 -2.41
C SER A 232 6.01 -15.59 -3.24
N SER A 233 5.95 -16.75 -2.59
CA SER A 233 5.94 -18.03 -3.26
C SER A 233 5.10 -19.07 -2.53
N SER A 234 4.75 -20.13 -3.26
CA SER A 234 4.04 -21.29 -2.74
C SER A 234 4.50 -22.53 -3.49
N THR A 235 4.15 -23.71 -2.98
CA THR A 235 4.47 -24.99 -3.63
C THR A 235 3.22 -25.72 -4.04
N THR A 236 3.24 -26.39 -5.19
CA THR A 236 2.10 -27.21 -5.62
C THR A 236 1.94 -28.45 -4.73
N ASN A 237 0.70 -28.76 -4.35
CA ASN A 237 0.37 -29.95 -3.58
C ASN A 237 0.31 -31.22 -4.46
N GLN A 238 -0.15 -32.36 -3.91
CA GLN A 238 -0.24 -33.62 -4.66
C GLN A 238 -1.23 -33.57 -5.84
N GLN A 239 -2.23 -32.70 -5.77
CA GLN A 239 -3.18 -32.45 -6.83
C GLN A 239 -2.71 -31.35 -7.81
N GLY A 240 -1.45 -30.90 -7.71
CA GLY A 240 -0.91 -29.84 -8.55
C GLY A 240 -1.47 -28.44 -8.24
N ASN A 241 -2.24 -28.28 -7.17
CA ASN A 241 -2.84 -27.00 -6.78
C ASN A 241 -1.84 -26.18 -5.97
N TYR A 242 -1.84 -24.87 -6.17
CA TYR A 242 -1.07 -23.93 -5.36
C TYR A 242 -1.95 -22.76 -4.91
N LEU A 243 -1.53 -22.12 -3.81
CA LEU A 243 -2.13 -20.90 -3.28
C LEU A 243 -1.03 -20.00 -2.74
N ILE A 244 -0.90 -18.81 -3.31
CA ILE A 244 -0.14 -17.69 -2.76
C ILE A 244 -1.16 -16.77 -2.09
N SER A 245 -1.20 -16.77 -0.77
CA SER A 245 -2.10 -15.93 0.04
C SER A 245 -1.40 -14.68 0.52
N LEU A 246 -2.19 -13.66 0.88
CA LEU A 246 -1.70 -12.41 1.48
C LEU A 246 -0.59 -11.78 0.62
N ILE A 247 -0.92 -11.57 -0.65
CA ILE A 247 -0.05 -10.89 -1.58
C ILE A 247 -0.66 -9.56 -1.97
N ASN A 248 0.14 -8.52 -1.77
CA ASN A 248 -0.20 -7.16 -2.12
C ASN A 248 -0.71 -7.03 -3.55
N CYS A 249 -1.77 -6.24 -3.75
CA CYS A 249 -2.38 -6.12 -5.07
C CYS A 249 -1.43 -5.47 -6.09
N GLY A 250 -1.69 -5.74 -7.37
CA GLY A 250 -0.84 -5.31 -8.49
C GLY A 250 -0.44 -6.44 -9.43
N SER A 251 0.47 -6.12 -10.36
CA SER A 251 0.91 -7.04 -11.42
C SER A 251 2.16 -7.83 -11.05
N TYR A 252 2.12 -9.14 -11.28
CA TYR A 252 3.21 -10.06 -11.02
C TYR A 252 3.55 -10.91 -12.25
N ASN A 253 4.82 -11.29 -12.35
CA ASN A 253 5.27 -12.39 -13.20
C ASN A 253 5.33 -13.65 -12.35
N LEU A 254 4.49 -14.64 -12.65
CA LEU A 254 4.50 -15.93 -11.97
C LEU A 254 5.51 -16.85 -12.65
N VAL A 255 6.43 -17.42 -11.89
CA VAL A 255 7.42 -18.38 -12.36
C VAL A 255 7.14 -19.72 -11.71
N ALA A 256 6.82 -20.73 -12.51
CA ALA A 256 6.72 -22.12 -12.07
C ALA A 256 8.07 -22.82 -12.30
N SER A 257 8.63 -23.42 -11.26
CA SER A 257 9.94 -24.08 -11.29
C SER A 257 9.91 -25.42 -10.57
N HIS A 258 10.55 -26.42 -11.16
CA HIS A 258 10.71 -27.74 -10.56
C HIS A 258 12.00 -28.38 -11.10
N PRO A 259 12.80 -29.10 -10.29
CA PRO A 259 14.10 -29.62 -10.73
C PRO A 259 14.09 -30.45 -12.02
N SER A 260 13.01 -31.21 -12.24
CA SER A 260 12.83 -32.05 -13.43
C SER A 260 12.32 -31.32 -14.68
N TYR A 261 11.96 -30.05 -14.59
CA TYR A 261 11.27 -29.31 -15.66
C TYR A 261 11.95 -27.99 -16.00
N ALA A 262 11.87 -27.57 -17.27
CA ALA A 262 12.19 -26.21 -17.66
C ALA A 262 11.15 -25.25 -17.07
N SER A 263 11.61 -24.23 -16.36
CA SER A 263 10.73 -23.25 -15.71
C SER A 263 9.87 -22.50 -16.73
N GLN A 264 8.64 -22.19 -16.35
CA GLN A 264 7.70 -21.42 -17.17
C GLN A 264 7.35 -20.12 -16.48
N THR A 265 7.13 -19.06 -17.27
CA THR A 265 6.76 -17.74 -16.76
C THR A 265 5.44 -17.28 -17.36
N LYS A 266 4.48 -16.92 -16.52
CA LYS A 266 3.29 -16.15 -16.89
C LYS A 266 3.48 -14.70 -16.51
N SER A 267 3.42 -13.82 -17.50
CA SER A 267 3.62 -12.39 -17.28
C SER A 267 2.31 -11.66 -17.01
N ASN A 268 2.39 -10.56 -16.27
CA ASN A 268 1.27 -9.63 -16.03
C ASN A 268 0.03 -10.27 -15.40
N VAL A 269 0.22 -11.17 -14.43
CA VAL A 269 -0.88 -11.67 -13.60
C VAL A 269 -1.26 -10.57 -12.61
N TYR A 270 -2.45 -10.00 -12.78
CA TYR A 270 -2.96 -8.92 -11.93
C TYR A 270 -3.74 -9.48 -10.75
N VAL A 271 -3.38 -9.04 -9.55
CA VAL A 271 -4.10 -9.34 -8.30
C VAL A 271 -4.94 -8.12 -7.95
N ASN A 272 -6.27 -8.30 -7.96
CA ASN A 272 -7.19 -7.30 -7.44
C ASN A 272 -7.15 -7.31 -5.89
N PRO A 273 -7.36 -6.16 -5.23
CA PRO A 273 -7.40 -6.10 -3.78
C PRO A 273 -8.45 -7.05 -3.19
N GLN A 274 -8.12 -7.70 -2.08
CA GLN A 274 -9.00 -8.63 -1.34
C GLN A 274 -9.64 -9.75 -2.18
N GLN A 275 -9.14 -10.00 -3.39
CA GLN A 275 -9.67 -10.99 -4.32
C GLN A 275 -8.66 -12.09 -4.60
N THR A 276 -9.19 -13.23 -5.04
CA THR A 276 -8.37 -14.35 -5.53
C THR A 276 -8.32 -14.33 -7.04
N THR A 277 -7.12 -14.16 -7.61
CA THR A 277 -6.87 -14.32 -9.04
C THR A 277 -6.50 -15.76 -9.35
N THR A 278 -7.19 -16.39 -10.31
CA THR A 278 -6.83 -17.73 -10.80
C THR A 278 -5.85 -17.69 -11.96
N ALA A 279 -4.72 -18.38 -11.82
CA ALA A 279 -3.63 -18.42 -12.81
C ALA A 279 -3.10 -19.85 -13.05
N ASN A 280 -3.83 -20.68 -13.80
CA ASN A 280 -3.42 -22.07 -14.05
C ASN A 280 -2.22 -22.15 -15.00
N PHE A 281 -1.21 -22.96 -14.70
CA PHE A 281 -0.17 -23.35 -15.65
C PHE A 281 -0.56 -24.67 -16.31
N GLY A 282 -0.54 -24.70 -17.64
CA GLY A 282 -0.96 -25.88 -18.39
C GLY A 282 -1.15 -25.61 -19.86
N GLU A 283 -1.59 -26.64 -20.58
CA GLU A 283 -1.62 -26.69 -22.04
C GLU A 283 -2.54 -25.60 -22.62
N GLU A 284 -3.73 -25.48 -22.05
CA GLU A 284 -4.73 -24.45 -22.39
C GLU A 284 -4.20 -23.01 -22.28
N SER A 285 -3.14 -22.82 -21.49
CA SER A 285 -2.53 -21.50 -21.29
C SER A 285 -1.13 -21.40 -21.89
N GLY A 286 -0.70 -22.38 -22.68
CA GLY A 286 0.62 -22.41 -23.33
C GLY A 286 1.79 -22.33 -22.36
N SER A 287 1.59 -22.72 -21.10
CA SER A 287 2.56 -22.52 -20.01
C SER A 287 2.78 -23.79 -19.19
N SER A 288 2.48 -24.95 -19.77
CA SER A 288 2.81 -26.26 -19.20
C SER A 288 4.30 -26.40 -18.94
N LEU A 289 4.66 -27.05 -17.83
CA LEU A 289 6.05 -27.44 -17.61
C LEU A 289 6.48 -28.48 -18.64
N VAL A 290 7.61 -28.21 -19.29
CA VAL A 290 8.28 -29.10 -20.24
C VAL A 290 9.39 -29.82 -19.49
N LEU A 291 9.50 -31.14 -19.64
CA LEU A 291 10.53 -31.90 -18.94
C LEU A 291 11.91 -31.34 -19.31
N GLY A 292 12.66 -30.86 -18.32
CA GLY A 292 14.00 -30.30 -18.45
C GLY A 292 15.02 -31.44 -18.54
N THR A 293 14.74 -32.39 -19.42
CA THR A 293 15.61 -33.51 -19.72
C THR A 293 16.65 -33.06 -20.73
N PRO A 294 17.87 -33.61 -20.73
CA PRO A 294 18.78 -33.40 -21.85
C PRO A 294 18.20 -33.91 -23.17
N CYS A 295 17.20 -34.80 -23.14
CA CYS A 295 16.61 -35.39 -24.34
C CYS A 295 15.99 -34.38 -25.31
N GLU A 296 16.44 -34.41 -26.56
CA GLU A 296 15.86 -33.73 -27.71
C GLU A 296 14.88 -34.65 -28.48
N ALA A 297 14.17 -34.08 -29.46
CA ALA A 297 13.12 -34.77 -30.20
C ALA A 297 13.64 -35.92 -31.09
N ASP A 298 14.92 -35.90 -31.45
CA ASP A 298 15.62 -36.95 -32.20
C ASP A 298 16.30 -37.99 -31.29
N CYS A 299 15.93 -38.01 -30.00
CA CYS A 299 16.40 -38.92 -28.97
C CYS A 299 17.87 -38.70 -28.54
N THR A 300 18.52 -37.60 -28.95
CA THR A 300 19.86 -37.26 -28.43
C THR A 300 19.77 -36.49 -27.13
N PHE A 301 20.90 -36.37 -26.41
CA PHE A 301 21.00 -35.39 -25.34
C PHE A 301 21.45 -34.03 -25.88
N ALA A 302 21.08 -32.94 -25.22
CA ALA A 302 21.46 -31.57 -25.60
C ALA A 302 22.96 -31.28 -25.42
N ASP A 303 23.67 -32.10 -24.62
CA ASP A 303 25.11 -32.03 -24.42
C ASP A 303 25.93 -32.92 -25.37
N ASP A 304 25.28 -33.77 -26.18
CA ASP A 304 25.95 -34.62 -27.16
C ASP A 304 25.15 -34.80 -28.49
N ASN A 305 25.61 -35.70 -29.36
CA ASN A 305 24.91 -36.07 -30.60
C ASN A 305 24.66 -37.60 -30.65
N LEU A 306 24.52 -38.23 -29.47
CA LEU A 306 24.30 -39.66 -29.34
C LEU A 306 22.86 -39.90 -28.91
N ILE A 307 22.22 -40.88 -29.53
CA ILE A 307 20.89 -41.33 -29.15
C ILE A 307 20.98 -42.06 -27.82
N HIS A 308 20.13 -41.69 -26.87
CA HIS A 308 20.03 -42.35 -25.57
C HIS A 308 18.68 -43.06 -25.45
N ALA A 309 18.71 -44.35 -25.15
CA ALA A 309 17.50 -45.14 -24.89
C ALA A 309 16.66 -44.56 -23.73
N SER A 310 17.30 -43.83 -22.82
CA SER A 310 16.63 -43.12 -21.72
C SER A 310 15.70 -41.97 -22.16
N CYS A 311 15.81 -41.54 -23.42
CA CYS A 311 14.96 -40.50 -24.01
C CYS A 311 13.63 -41.00 -24.55
N ASP A 312 13.38 -42.31 -24.53
CA ASP A 312 12.12 -42.89 -24.99
C ASP A 312 10.91 -42.27 -24.27
N GLY A 313 10.01 -41.65 -25.03
CA GLY A 313 8.81 -40.97 -24.52
C GLY A 313 9.07 -39.57 -23.94
N ARG A 314 10.27 -39.00 -24.13
CA ARG A 314 10.62 -37.66 -23.63
C ARG A 314 10.79 -36.68 -24.79
N ASN A 315 10.28 -35.46 -24.63
CA ASN A 315 10.48 -34.34 -25.57
C ASN A 315 10.18 -34.69 -27.05
N GLY A 316 9.21 -35.56 -27.32
CA GLY A 316 8.84 -36.00 -28.68
C GLY A 316 9.66 -37.17 -29.25
N CYS A 317 10.73 -37.61 -28.57
CA CYS A 317 11.46 -38.82 -28.94
C CYS A 317 10.61 -40.08 -28.69
N THR A 318 10.54 -40.96 -29.68
CA THR A 318 9.92 -42.28 -29.57
C THR A 318 10.70 -43.31 -30.39
N PHE A 319 10.91 -44.50 -29.81
CA PHE A 319 11.45 -45.64 -30.56
C PHE A 319 10.29 -46.52 -31.08
N TYR A 320 10.54 -47.26 -32.17
CA TYR A 320 9.52 -48.17 -32.73
C TYR A 320 9.07 -49.23 -31.71
N ASP A 321 10.03 -49.74 -30.92
CA ASP A 321 9.82 -50.73 -29.85
C ASP A 321 11.07 -50.85 -28.95
N ASN A 322 11.04 -51.79 -28.00
CA ASN A 322 12.19 -52.06 -27.12
C ASN A 322 13.43 -52.60 -27.85
N VAL A 323 13.27 -53.27 -29.01
CA VAL A 323 14.39 -53.84 -29.77
C VAL A 323 15.16 -52.73 -30.48
N SER A 324 14.44 -51.83 -31.17
CA SER A 324 15.02 -50.65 -31.83
C SER A 324 15.65 -49.70 -30.82
N LYS A 325 15.01 -49.48 -29.65
CA LYS A 325 15.59 -48.74 -28.53
C LYS A 325 16.95 -49.29 -28.10
N ALA A 326 17.02 -50.60 -27.83
CA ALA A 326 18.27 -51.25 -27.42
C ALA A 326 19.34 -51.22 -28.53
N ALA A 327 18.95 -51.39 -29.79
CA ALA A 327 19.87 -51.40 -30.92
C ALA A 327 20.47 -50.01 -31.21
N CYS A 328 19.70 -48.95 -30.97
CA CYS A 328 20.07 -47.57 -31.29
C CYS A 328 20.68 -46.78 -30.14
N ASP A 329 20.71 -47.33 -28.93
CA ASP A 329 21.39 -46.72 -27.80
C ASP A 329 22.88 -46.43 -28.11
N ASN A 330 23.36 -45.24 -27.74
CA ASN A 330 24.69 -44.71 -28.04
C ASN A 330 25.05 -44.64 -29.53
N SER A 331 24.05 -44.57 -30.42
CA SER A 331 24.24 -44.42 -31.87
C SER A 331 23.99 -42.99 -32.32
N GLN A 332 24.58 -42.53 -33.43
CA GLN A 332 24.20 -41.23 -33.98
C GLN A 332 22.89 -41.31 -34.78
N PRO A 333 22.12 -40.20 -34.89
CA PRO A 333 20.99 -40.12 -35.80
C PRO A 333 21.33 -40.57 -37.23
N GLY A 334 20.47 -41.40 -37.81
CA GLY A 334 20.64 -41.93 -39.17
C GLY A 334 21.55 -43.17 -39.28
N TRP A 335 22.19 -43.62 -38.20
CA TRP A 335 22.94 -44.87 -38.22
C TRP A 335 22.02 -46.08 -38.42
N VAL A 336 22.52 -47.07 -39.16
CA VAL A 336 21.81 -48.34 -39.38
C VAL A 336 22.28 -49.39 -38.38
N ARG A 337 21.33 -50.14 -37.82
CA ARG A 337 21.55 -51.22 -36.85
C ARG A 337 20.78 -52.47 -37.23
N ASP A 338 21.31 -53.62 -36.87
CA ASP A 338 20.57 -54.87 -36.99
C ASP A 338 19.39 -54.86 -36.03
N TYR A 339 18.19 -55.14 -36.54
CA TYR A 339 16.96 -55.22 -35.75
C TYR A 339 16.62 -56.69 -35.44
N ASN A 340 16.67 -57.56 -36.46
CA ASN A 340 16.56 -59.02 -36.30
C ASN A 340 17.27 -59.74 -37.48
N SER A 341 16.96 -61.03 -37.71
CA SER A 341 17.57 -61.80 -38.81
C SER A 341 17.20 -61.27 -40.20
N THR A 342 16.03 -60.65 -40.36
CA THR A 342 15.48 -60.23 -41.66
C THR A 342 15.37 -58.72 -41.83
N HIS A 343 15.57 -57.92 -40.77
CA HIS A 343 15.39 -56.47 -40.81
C HIS A 343 16.55 -55.70 -40.16
N TYR A 344 16.80 -54.49 -40.66
CA TYR A 344 17.62 -53.46 -40.00
C TYR A 344 16.73 -52.30 -39.56
N VAL A 345 17.24 -51.43 -38.70
CA VAL A 345 16.56 -50.20 -38.27
C VAL A 345 17.49 -49.01 -38.45
N THR A 346 16.94 -47.85 -38.84
CA THR A 346 17.66 -46.58 -38.90
C THR A 346 17.37 -45.79 -37.62
N CYS A 347 18.40 -45.42 -36.88
CA CYS A 347 18.29 -44.81 -35.56
C CYS A 347 17.80 -43.36 -35.60
N ALA A 348 17.08 -42.99 -34.52
CA ALA A 348 16.27 -41.80 -34.21
C ALA A 348 14.76 -42.08 -34.25
N SER A 349 14.20 -42.61 -35.34
CA SER A 349 12.75 -42.91 -35.45
C SER A 349 12.36 -43.83 -36.62
N GLY A 350 13.32 -44.52 -37.24
CA GLY A 350 13.03 -45.39 -38.38
C GLY A 350 12.28 -46.66 -37.99
N SER A 351 11.23 -47.02 -38.74
CA SER A 351 10.62 -48.35 -38.64
C SER A 351 11.58 -49.42 -39.20
N PRO A 352 11.61 -50.65 -38.65
CA PRO A 352 12.42 -51.74 -39.19
C PRO A 352 12.17 -51.97 -40.68
N GLN A 353 13.25 -52.08 -41.47
CA GLN A 353 13.23 -52.28 -42.91
C GLN A 353 13.83 -53.64 -43.28
N LEU A 354 13.30 -54.29 -44.31
CA LEU A 354 13.80 -55.58 -44.82
C LEU A 354 15.29 -55.49 -45.22
N LYS A 355 16.07 -56.48 -44.82
CA LYS A 355 17.42 -56.70 -45.32
C LYS A 355 17.32 -57.19 -46.76
N ILE A 356 17.81 -56.37 -47.69
CA ILE A 356 17.94 -56.77 -49.09
C ILE A 356 19.30 -57.48 -49.22
N GLU A 357 19.28 -58.81 -49.17
CA GLU A 357 20.43 -59.62 -49.55
C GLU A 357 20.43 -59.81 -51.07
N ILE A 358 21.27 -59.06 -51.78
CA ILE A 358 21.54 -59.34 -53.19
C ILE A 358 22.48 -60.55 -53.23
N GLY A 359 21.90 -61.74 -53.28
CA GLY A 359 22.64 -62.98 -53.41
C GLY A 359 23.24 -63.12 -54.80
N ALA A 360 24.52 -62.78 -54.96
CA ALA A 360 25.29 -63.26 -56.10
C ALA A 360 25.76 -64.68 -55.80
N SER A 361 25.29 -65.66 -56.57
CA SER A 361 25.84 -67.02 -56.54
C SER A 361 27.00 -67.12 -57.54
N VAL A 362 28.13 -67.62 -57.07
CA VAL A 362 29.29 -67.98 -57.91
C VAL A 362 29.57 -69.45 -57.68
N SER A 363 29.52 -70.24 -58.76
CA SER A 363 29.87 -71.66 -58.77
C SER A 363 31.01 -71.90 -59.76
N CYS A 364 31.99 -72.72 -59.39
CA CYS A 364 33.13 -73.07 -60.22
C CYS A 364 32.94 -74.48 -60.80
N GLU A 365 33.09 -74.64 -62.12
CA GLU A 365 33.06 -75.96 -62.78
C GLU A 365 34.31 -76.81 -62.46
N SER A 366 35.44 -76.15 -62.21
CA SER A 366 36.66 -76.74 -61.66
C SER A 366 37.45 -75.70 -60.86
N GLY A 367 38.32 -76.15 -59.94
CA GLY A 367 39.10 -75.27 -59.07
C GLY A 367 38.45 -75.00 -57.71
N THR A 368 39.12 -74.17 -56.89
CA THR A 368 38.65 -73.80 -55.54
C THR A 368 37.95 -72.45 -55.58
N LEU A 369 36.76 -72.37 -54.99
CA LEU A 369 36.09 -71.08 -54.78
C LEU A 369 36.82 -70.29 -53.68
N VAL A 370 37.42 -69.17 -54.04
CA VAL A 370 38.05 -68.25 -53.10
C VAL A 370 37.11 -67.08 -52.83
N LYS A 371 36.75 -66.87 -51.56
CA LYS A 371 35.89 -65.78 -51.10
C LYS A 371 36.69 -64.81 -50.25
N VAL A 372 36.77 -63.55 -50.67
CA VAL A 372 37.35 -62.45 -49.90
C VAL A 372 36.26 -61.47 -49.53
N THR A 373 36.17 -61.14 -48.25
CA THR A 373 35.22 -60.14 -47.74
C THR A 373 36.00 -58.94 -47.21
N ARG A 374 35.65 -57.74 -47.67
CA ARG A 374 36.18 -56.47 -47.14
C ARG A 374 35.06 -55.45 -46.96
N ILE A 375 35.24 -54.54 -46.03
CA ILE A 375 34.39 -53.35 -45.90
C ILE A 375 34.97 -52.28 -46.82
N VAL A 376 34.12 -51.70 -47.67
CA VAL A 376 34.46 -50.58 -48.57
C VAL A 376 33.44 -49.45 -48.40
N PHE A 377 33.78 -48.21 -48.75
CA PHE A 377 32.83 -47.10 -48.75
C PHE A 377 32.29 -46.87 -50.16
N TYR A 378 30.97 -46.99 -50.34
CA TYR A 378 30.27 -46.70 -51.61
C TYR A 378 29.24 -45.60 -51.37
N ASN A 379 29.33 -44.50 -52.11
CA ASN A 379 28.51 -43.29 -51.90
C ASN A 379 28.49 -42.80 -50.45
N GLY A 380 29.65 -42.81 -49.79
CA GLY A 380 29.80 -42.39 -48.38
C GLY A 380 29.27 -43.37 -47.34
N LYS A 381 28.74 -44.54 -47.73
CA LYS A 381 28.22 -45.56 -46.82
C LYS A 381 29.13 -46.79 -46.79
N PRO A 382 29.45 -47.36 -45.61
CA PRO A 382 30.20 -48.61 -45.54
C PRO A 382 29.32 -49.77 -46.07
N VAL A 383 29.85 -50.52 -47.02
CA VAL A 383 29.22 -51.71 -47.61
C VAL A 383 30.16 -52.90 -47.55
N LYS A 384 29.61 -54.10 -47.39
CA LYS A 384 30.35 -55.36 -47.38
C LYS A 384 30.59 -55.81 -48.82
N LEU A 385 31.79 -55.61 -49.34
CA LEU A 385 32.20 -56.14 -50.64
C LEU A 385 32.61 -57.61 -50.48
N VAL A 386 31.91 -58.49 -51.19
CA VAL A 386 32.25 -59.90 -51.32
C VAL A 386 32.79 -60.12 -52.72
N VAL A 387 34.08 -60.46 -52.82
CA VAL A 387 34.70 -60.88 -54.08
C VAL A 387 34.81 -62.41 -54.04
N ALA A 388 34.21 -63.07 -55.03
CA ALA A 388 34.31 -64.50 -55.21
C ALA A 388 34.95 -64.79 -56.57
N ALA A 389 35.96 -65.66 -56.58
CA ALA A 389 36.65 -66.06 -57.80
C ALA A 389 36.96 -67.56 -57.78
N CYS A 390 37.03 -68.18 -58.95
CA CYS A 390 37.49 -69.55 -59.14
C CYS A 390 39.00 -69.54 -59.37
N GLY A 391 39.75 -70.31 -58.58
CA GLY A 391 41.21 -70.41 -58.64
C GLY A 391 41.72 -71.82 -58.86
#